data_AF-A0A7S2PE25-F1
#
_entry.id   AF-A0A7S2PE25-F1
#
_cell.length_a   1.000
_cell.length_b   1.000
_cell.length_c   1.000
_cell.angle_alpha   90.00
_cell.angle_beta   90.00
_cell.angle_gamma   90.00
#
_symmetry.space_group_name_H-M   'P 1'
#
loop_
_entity.id
_entity.type
_entity.pdbx_description
1 polymer ?
#
loop_
_entity_poly.entity_id
_entity_poly.type
_entity_poly.pdbx_seq_one_letter_code
_entity_poly.pdbx_strand_id
1 'polypeptide(L)'
;RQVVAAELVKAGHQVKHIDDVGRTEDHESCSDAERAFPDFILQEEDRLRRLEKMRQAGELTRPTKSAADRSSEVVAARLDRPAQEVDAMEELRAAGNQTELVQAQRRLARVHRLAEAHGAMAKKVLTNTPQWILDEAREQEEWIAQKKAEKAEKTRTASAGAAGAPDEAAG
;
A
#
# COMPACT_ATOMS: atom_id res chain seq x y z
N ARG A 1 -6.31 -12.30 22.21
CA ARG A 1 -6.17 -12.49 23.67
C ARG A 1 -7.35 -13.27 24.25
N GLN A 2 -8.59 -12.92 23.91
CA GLN A 2 -9.79 -13.60 24.43
C GLN A 2 -9.95 -15.06 23.96
N VAL A 3 -9.56 -15.40 22.72
CA VAL A 3 -9.67 -16.77 22.18
C VAL A 3 -8.80 -17.77 22.94
N VAL A 4 -7.54 -17.40 23.24
CA VAL A 4 -6.61 -18.25 24.00
C VAL A 4 -7.07 -18.43 25.45
N ALA A 5 -7.63 -17.38 26.06
CA ALA A 5 -8.19 -17.47 27.41
C ALA A 5 -9.38 -18.44 27.48
N ALA A 6 -10.24 -18.46 26.45
CA ALA A 6 -11.37 -19.38 26.36
C ALA A 6 -10.92 -20.85 26.21
N GLU A 7 -9.88 -21.13 25.40
CA GLU A 7 -9.32 -22.48 25.26
C GLU A 7 -8.69 -22.99 26.56
N LEU A 8 -7.99 -22.12 27.30
CA LEU A 8 -7.39 -22.47 28.59
C LEU A 8 -8.45 -22.77 29.66
N VAL A 9 -9.56 -22.02 29.68
CA VAL A 9 -10.69 -22.31 30.57
C VAL A 9 -11.37 -23.62 30.19
N LYS A 10 -11.53 -23.92 28.88
CA LYS A 10 -12.04 -25.23 28.41
C LYS A 10 -11.14 -26.40 28.82
N ALA A 11 -9.84 -26.18 28.92
CA ALA A 11 -8.87 -27.15 29.44
C ALA A 11 -8.87 -27.27 30.98
N GLY A 12 -9.72 -26.52 31.68
CA GLY A 12 -9.85 -26.56 33.15
C GLY A 12 -8.90 -25.62 33.90
N HIS A 13 -8.22 -24.71 33.21
CA HIS A 13 -7.35 -23.72 33.86
C HIS A 13 -8.12 -22.46 34.25
N GLN A 14 -7.81 -21.88 35.41
CA GLN A 14 -8.36 -20.58 35.83
C GLN A 14 -7.53 -19.46 35.20
N VAL A 15 -8.17 -18.63 34.38
CA VAL A 15 -7.53 -17.47 33.73
C VAL A 15 -7.99 -16.18 34.41
N LYS A 16 -7.04 -15.32 34.77
CA LYS A 16 -7.31 -14.00 35.36
C LYS A 16 -6.74 -12.90 34.45
N HIS A 17 -7.52 -11.84 34.23
CA HIS A 17 -7.09 -10.64 33.50
C HIS A 17 -6.65 -9.58 34.50
N ILE A 18 -5.60 -8.84 34.17
CA ILE A 18 -5.12 -7.71 34.97
C ILE A 18 -5.43 -6.43 34.18
N ASP A 19 -6.23 -5.56 34.78
CA ASP A 19 -6.56 -4.26 34.18
C ASP A 19 -5.39 -3.28 34.24
N ASP A 20 -5.54 -2.15 33.56
CA ASP A 20 -4.61 -1.01 33.60
C ASP A 20 -4.42 -0.42 35.01
N VAL A 21 -5.41 -0.59 35.89
CA VAL A 21 -5.35 -0.22 37.32
C VAL A 21 -4.75 -1.35 38.19
N GLY A 22 -4.35 -2.47 37.60
CA GLY A 22 -3.74 -3.61 38.31
C GLY A 22 -4.71 -4.50 39.07
N ARG A 23 -6.02 -4.33 38.85
CA ARG A 23 -7.06 -5.18 39.44
C ARG A 23 -7.15 -6.48 38.66
N THR A 24 -7.32 -7.58 39.39
CA THR A 24 -7.49 -8.91 38.79
C THR A 24 -8.97 -9.24 38.65
N GLU A 25 -9.42 -9.46 37.43
CA GLU A 25 -10.77 -9.94 37.12
C GLU A 25 -10.69 -11.40 36.64
N ASP A 26 -11.57 -12.26 37.15
CA ASP A 26 -11.66 -13.63 36.66
C ASP A 26 -12.21 -13.62 35.23
N HIS A 27 -11.66 -14.45 34.35
CA HIS A 27 -12.22 -14.60 33.01
C HIS A 27 -13.64 -15.15 33.14
N GLU A 28 -14.64 -14.33 32.84
CA GLU A 28 -16.02 -14.79 32.74
C GLU A 28 -16.04 -15.98 31.79
N SER A 29 -16.36 -17.16 32.32
CA SER A 29 -16.65 -18.35 31.52
C SER A 29 -17.95 -18.06 30.80
N CYS A 30 -17.87 -17.27 29.74
CA CYS A 30 -18.94 -17.05 28.80
C CYS A 30 -19.38 -18.44 28.36
N SER A 31 -20.52 -18.89 28.90
CA SER A 31 -21.23 -20.02 28.34
C SER A 31 -21.40 -19.71 26.85
N ASP A 32 -21.14 -20.70 26.00
CA ASP A 32 -20.91 -20.57 24.55
C ASP A 32 -22.08 -19.92 23.75
N ALA A 33 -23.11 -19.36 24.40
CA ALA A 33 -24.30 -18.76 23.80
C ALA A 33 -24.40 -17.21 23.91
N GLU A 34 -23.71 -16.53 24.83
CA GLU A 34 -24.01 -15.11 25.11
C GLU A 34 -23.07 -14.09 24.44
N ARG A 35 -22.00 -14.54 23.78
CA ARG A 35 -21.18 -13.71 22.90
C ARG A 35 -21.24 -14.21 21.46
N ALA A 36 -22.45 -14.35 20.95
CA ALA A 36 -22.65 -14.53 19.51
C ALA A 36 -21.89 -13.39 18.79
N PHE A 37 -21.01 -13.75 17.86
CA PHE A 37 -20.33 -12.75 17.04
C PHE A 37 -21.41 -11.91 16.35
N PRO A 38 -21.31 -10.58 16.38
CA PRO A 38 -22.26 -9.72 15.68
C PRO A 38 -22.39 -10.16 14.22
N ASP A 39 -23.61 -10.18 13.70
CA ASP A 39 -23.92 -10.73 12.37
C ASP A 39 -23.05 -10.16 11.24
N PHE A 40 -22.61 -8.90 11.36
CA PHE A 40 -21.73 -8.28 10.37
C PHE A 40 -20.35 -8.96 10.29
N ILE A 41 -19.83 -9.50 11.39
CA ILE A 41 -18.55 -10.23 11.42
C ILE A 41 -18.71 -11.56 10.72
N LEU A 42 -19.81 -12.27 10.96
CA LEU A 42 -20.11 -13.54 10.30
C LEU A 42 -20.28 -13.34 8.77
N GLN A 43 -20.99 -12.30 8.37
CA GLN A 43 -21.16 -11.94 6.96
C GLN A 43 -19.83 -11.55 6.29
N GLU A 44 -18.96 -10.81 6.98
CA GLU A 44 -17.66 -10.42 6.44
C GLU A 44 -16.71 -11.63 6.37
N GLU A 45 -16.75 -12.56 7.33
CA GLU A 45 -16.01 -13.83 7.25
C GLU A 45 -16.42 -14.64 6.00
N ASP A 46 -17.72 -14.79 5.76
CA ASP A 46 -18.23 -15.52 4.58
C ASP A 46 -17.84 -14.83 3.27
N ARG A 47 -17.87 -13.49 3.25
CA ARG A 47 -17.39 -12.70 2.11
C ARG A 47 -15.90 -12.91 1.87
N LEU A 48 -15.07 -12.87 2.92
CA LEU A 48 -13.63 -13.07 2.82
C LEU A 48 -13.29 -14.49 2.36
N ARG A 49 -13.97 -15.52 2.90
CA ARG A 49 -13.83 -16.91 2.44
C ARG A 49 -14.19 -17.06 0.96
N ARG A 50 -15.24 -16.37 0.50
CA ARG A 50 -15.61 -16.36 -0.93
C ARG A 50 -14.54 -15.70 -1.79
N LEU A 51 -14.00 -14.56 -1.37
CA LEU A 51 -12.92 -13.86 -2.08
C LEU A 51 -11.63 -14.67 -2.11
N GLU A 52 -11.31 -15.39 -1.03
CA GLU A 52 -10.15 -16.26 -0.96
C GLU A 52 -10.30 -17.47 -1.89
N LYS A 53 -11.48 -18.08 -1.95
CA LYS A 53 -11.80 -19.12 -2.95
C LYS A 53 -11.66 -18.59 -4.37
N MET A 54 -12.20 -17.40 -4.68
CA MET A 54 -12.06 -16.76 -5.98
C MET A 54 -10.59 -16.41 -6.32
N ARG A 55 -9.79 -16.04 -5.32
CA ARG A 55 -8.35 -15.80 -5.49
C ARG A 55 -7.60 -17.11 -5.79
N GLN A 56 -7.89 -18.18 -5.06
CA GLN A 56 -7.28 -19.49 -5.29
C GLN A 56 -7.68 -20.08 -6.64
N ALA A 57 -8.92 -19.88 -7.07
CA ALA A 57 -9.42 -20.25 -8.39
C ALA A 57 -8.88 -19.37 -9.54
N GLY A 58 -8.18 -18.27 -9.23
CA GLY A 58 -7.70 -17.31 -10.22
C GLY A 58 -8.80 -16.46 -10.88
N GLU A 59 -10.04 -16.57 -10.42
CA GLU A 59 -11.22 -15.85 -10.93
C GLU A 59 -11.34 -14.42 -10.38
N LEU A 60 -10.53 -14.06 -9.37
CA LEU A 60 -10.47 -12.71 -8.85
C LEU A 60 -9.84 -11.78 -9.91
N THR A 61 -10.70 -11.32 -10.83
CA THR A 61 -10.35 -10.36 -11.85
C THR A 61 -9.83 -9.09 -11.19
N ARG A 62 -8.65 -8.64 -11.64
CA ARG A 62 -8.10 -7.35 -11.20
C ARG A 62 -9.14 -6.28 -11.48
N PRO A 63 -9.35 -5.30 -10.59
CA PRO A 63 -10.23 -4.17 -10.87
C PRO A 63 -9.83 -3.53 -12.21
N THR A 64 -10.64 -3.75 -13.24
CA THR A 64 -10.43 -3.15 -14.56
C THR A 64 -11.13 -1.80 -14.55
N LYS A 65 -10.41 -0.74 -14.94
CA LYS A 65 -11.02 0.57 -15.13
C LYS A 65 -12.09 0.44 -16.21
N SER A 66 -13.31 0.89 -15.90
CA SER A 66 -14.46 0.78 -16.79
C SER A 66 -14.16 1.45 -18.15
N ALA A 67 -14.86 1.04 -19.21
CA ALA A 67 -14.70 1.67 -20.53
C ALA A 67 -15.07 3.17 -20.48
N ALA A 68 -16.03 3.55 -19.64
CA ALA A 68 -16.41 4.94 -19.40
C ALA A 68 -15.25 5.78 -18.83
N ASP A 69 -14.46 5.21 -17.91
CA ASP A 69 -13.28 5.88 -17.33
C ASP A 69 -12.12 6.08 -18.32
N ARG A 70 -12.17 5.39 -19.46
CA ARG A 70 -11.19 5.44 -20.56
C ARG A 70 -11.72 6.14 -21.81
N SER A 71 -12.94 6.66 -21.78
CA SER A 71 -13.45 7.46 -22.90
C SER A 71 -12.52 8.65 -23.14
N SER A 72 -12.26 8.96 -24.42
CA SER A 72 -11.39 10.07 -24.82
C SER A 72 -11.86 11.40 -24.22
N GLU A 73 -13.17 11.56 -24.07
CA GLU A 73 -13.80 12.72 -23.43
C GLU A 73 -13.43 12.85 -21.94
N VAL A 74 -13.48 11.76 -21.17
CA VAL A 74 -13.08 11.78 -19.74
C VAL A 74 -11.58 12.03 -19.59
N VAL A 75 -10.76 11.56 -20.53
CA VAL A 75 -9.31 11.84 -20.53
C VAL A 75 -9.04 13.31 -20.88
N ALA A 76 -9.68 13.85 -21.92
CA ALA A 76 -9.58 15.26 -22.30
C ALA A 76 -10.02 16.17 -21.15
N ALA A 77 -11.20 15.91 -20.57
CA ALA A 77 -11.72 16.67 -19.44
C ALA A 77 -10.85 16.58 -18.16
N ARG A 78 -9.97 15.58 -18.06
CA ARG A 78 -8.99 15.48 -16.96
C ARG A 78 -7.68 16.21 -17.26
N LEU A 79 -7.30 16.32 -18.53
CA LEU A 79 -6.10 17.04 -18.98
C LEU A 79 -6.36 18.56 -19.07
N ASP A 80 -7.59 18.97 -19.40
CA ASP A 80 -7.99 20.37 -19.46
C ASP A 80 -8.10 21.03 -18.08
N ARG A 81 -8.09 20.24 -17.00
CA ARG A 81 -8.13 20.79 -15.64
C ARG A 81 -6.78 21.41 -15.31
N PRO A 82 -6.76 22.63 -14.73
CA PRO A 82 -5.52 23.23 -14.28
C PRO A 82 -4.85 22.34 -13.24
N ALA A 83 -3.52 22.35 -13.23
CA ALA A 83 -2.75 21.62 -12.25
C ALA A 83 -3.14 22.11 -10.84
N GLN A 84 -3.33 21.17 -9.92
CA GLN A 84 -3.59 21.53 -8.53
C GLN A 84 -2.31 22.05 -7.89
N GLU A 85 -2.31 23.31 -7.48
CA GLU A 85 -1.23 23.89 -6.69
C GLU A 85 -1.26 23.32 -5.27
N VAL A 86 -0.10 22.86 -4.80
CA VAL A 86 0.09 22.32 -3.45
C VAL A 86 1.15 23.17 -2.77
N ASP A 87 0.77 23.90 -1.71
CA ASP A 87 1.74 24.62 -0.90
C ASP A 87 2.53 23.63 -0.04
N ALA A 88 3.83 23.54 -0.29
CA ALA A 88 4.71 22.62 0.41
C ALA A 88 4.79 22.93 1.91
N MET A 89 4.79 24.21 2.29
CA MET A 89 4.90 24.64 3.67
C MET A 89 3.61 24.42 4.45
N GLU A 90 2.45 24.53 3.80
CA GLU A 90 1.17 24.19 4.42
C GLU A 90 1.07 22.70 4.74
N GLU A 91 1.43 21.82 3.79
CA GLU A 91 1.43 20.36 4.01
C GLU A 91 2.44 19.94 5.11
N LEU A 92 3.58 20.62 5.22
CA LEU A 92 4.54 20.38 6.31
C LEU A 92 4.01 20.86 7.67
N ARG A 93 3.32 22.01 7.71
CA ARG A 93 2.72 22.53 8.96
C ARG A 93 1.52 21.70 9.41
N ALA A 94 0.80 21.07 8.48
CA ALA A 94 -0.33 20.22 8.77
C ALA A 94 0.05 18.88 9.42
N ALA A 95 1.32 18.47 9.32
CA ALA A 95 1.79 17.23 9.95
C ALA A 95 1.76 17.35 11.49
N GLY A 96 0.88 16.59 12.13
CA GLY A 96 0.67 16.63 13.58
C GLY A 96 1.68 15.80 14.37
N ASN A 97 2.42 14.91 13.69
CA ASN A 97 3.43 14.06 14.31
C ASN A 97 4.65 13.86 13.40
N GLN A 98 5.75 13.36 13.99
CA GLN A 98 7.00 13.13 13.27
C GLN A 98 6.87 12.14 12.10
N THR A 99 6.00 11.13 12.24
CA THR A 99 5.78 10.14 11.19
C THR A 99 5.08 10.73 9.97
N GLU A 100 4.09 11.58 10.18
CA GLU A 100 3.38 12.33 9.15
C GLU A 100 4.29 13.35 8.50
N LEU A 101 5.18 13.99 9.26
CA LEU A 101 6.16 14.93 8.72
C LEU A 101 7.08 14.22 7.71
N VAL A 102 7.62 13.05 8.07
CA VAL A 102 8.46 12.25 7.16
C VAL A 102 7.66 11.77 5.94
N GLN A 103 6.39 11.41 6.12
CA GLN A 103 5.52 11.03 4.99
C GLN A 103 5.22 12.22 4.07
N ALA A 104 4.98 13.41 4.64
CA ALA A 104 4.77 14.65 3.90
C ALA A 104 6.02 15.01 3.10
N GLN A 105 7.20 15.01 3.72
CA GLN A 105 8.49 15.25 3.04
C GLN A 105 8.67 14.36 1.81
N ARG A 106 8.55 13.04 1.99
CA ARG A 106 8.65 12.06 0.88
C ARG A 106 7.59 12.27 -0.19
N ARG A 107 6.36 12.62 0.21
CA ARG A 107 5.27 12.91 -0.72
C ARG A 107 5.57 14.16 -1.54
N LEU A 108 6.08 15.22 -0.94
CA LEU A 108 6.43 16.46 -1.61
C LEU A 108 7.59 16.25 -2.60
N ALA A 109 8.68 15.57 -2.19
CA ALA A 109 9.77 15.22 -3.09
C ALA A 109 9.28 14.40 -4.31
N ARG A 110 8.36 13.45 -4.07
CA ARG A 110 7.73 12.68 -5.15
C ARG A 110 6.87 13.55 -6.08
N VAL A 111 6.08 14.47 -5.55
CA VAL A 111 5.26 15.38 -6.35
C VAL A 111 6.15 16.28 -7.19
N HIS A 112 7.26 16.77 -6.64
CA HIS A 112 8.23 17.59 -7.37
C HIS A 112 8.80 16.85 -8.57
N ARG A 113 9.31 15.64 -8.36
CA ARG A 113 9.83 14.80 -9.44
C ARG A 113 8.79 14.50 -10.52
N LEU A 114 7.54 14.24 -10.14
CA LEU A 114 6.46 14.03 -11.11
C LEU A 114 6.09 15.31 -11.86
N ALA A 115 6.18 16.46 -11.19
CA ALA A 115 5.95 17.75 -11.83
C ALA A 115 7.04 18.05 -12.86
N GLU A 116 8.31 17.82 -12.55
CA GLU A 116 9.42 17.99 -13.51
C GLU A 116 9.33 17.00 -14.68
N ALA A 117 9.03 15.73 -14.40
CA ALA A 117 8.92 14.70 -15.45
C ALA A 117 7.74 14.92 -16.41
N HIS A 118 6.63 15.48 -15.93
CA HIS A 118 5.42 15.69 -16.74
C HIS A 118 5.23 17.13 -17.22
N GLY A 119 6.00 18.09 -16.69
CA GLY A 119 5.94 19.50 -17.04
C GLY A 119 4.53 20.07 -16.97
N ALA A 120 4.07 20.66 -18.08
CA ALA A 120 2.73 21.27 -18.20
C ALA A 120 1.56 20.27 -18.04
N MET A 121 1.81 18.96 -18.14
CA MET A 121 0.78 17.93 -17.94
C MET A 121 0.75 17.40 -16.49
N ALA A 122 1.54 18.00 -15.59
CA ALA A 122 1.55 17.61 -14.20
C ALA A 122 0.20 17.89 -13.53
N LYS A 123 -0.37 16.89 -12.87
CA LYS A 123 -1.64 17.04 -12.13
C LYS A 123 -1.50 17.90 -10.88
N LYS A 124 -0.29 17.96 -10.32
CA LYS A 124 0.04 18.68 -9.10
C LYS A 124 1.35 19.41 -9.30
N VAL A 125 1.38 20.68 -8.91
CA VAL A 125 2.58 21.53 -8.94
C VAL A 125 2.80 22.06 -7.54
N LEU A 126 4.05 22.05 -7.09
CA LEU A 126 4.41 22.56 -5.77
C LEU A 126 4.68 24.05 -5.81
N THR A 127 4.14 24.75 -4.83
CA THR A 127 4.41 26.17 -4.57
C THR A 127 5.11 26.31 -3.21
N ASN A 128 5.91 27.36 -3.05
CA ASN A 128 6.65 27.67 -1.81
C ASN A 128 7.57 26.53 -1.30
N THR A 129 8.18 25.78 -2.22
CA THR A 129 9.00 24.61 -1.88
C THR A 129 10.36 25.03 -1.27
N PRO A 130 10.72 24.58 -0.07
CA PRO A 130 12.06 24.80 0.47
C PRO A 130 13.13 24.00 -0.29
N GLN A 131 14.34 24.58 -0.38
CA GLN A 131 15.45 24.07 -1.21
C GLN A 131 15.80 22.60 -0.95
N TRP A 132 15.80 22.17 0.31
CA TRP A 132 16.15 20.79 0.68
C TRP A 132 15.20 19.73 0.11
N ILE A 133 13.93 20.07 -0.19
CA ILE A 133 13.00 19.14 -0.88
C ILE A 133 13.39 18.99 -2.35
N LEU A 134 13.89 20.07 -2.97
CA LEU A 134 14.36 20.05 -4.36
C LEU A 134 15.61 19.18 -4.47
N ASP A 135 16.53 19.33 -3.52
CA ASP A 135 17.76 18.54 -3.46
C ASP A 135 17.44 17.05 -3.22
N GLU A 136 16.55 16.73 -2.27
CA GLU A 136 16.08 15.36 -2.04
C GLU A 136 15.40 14.75 -3.28
N ALA A 137 14.60 15.55 -4.00
CA ALA A 137 13.95 15.08 -5.23
C ALA A 137 14.96 14.69 -6.32
N ARG A 138 16.06 15.46 -6.46
CA ARG A 138 17.16 15.16 -7.39
C ARG A 138 17.91 13.90 -6.99
N GLU A 139 18.29 13.77 -5.73
CA GLU A 139 18.96 12.57 -5.21
C GLU A 139 18.11 11.30 -5.44
N GLN A 140 16.79 11.40 -5.21
CA GLN A 140 15.87 10.30 -5.48
C GLN A 140 15.80 9.96 -6.98
N GLU A 141 15.82 10.96 -7.85
CA GLU A 141 15.83 10.74 -9.30
C GLU A 141 17.11 10.03 -9.76
N GLU A 142 18.27 10.50 -9.29
CA GLU A 142 19.56 9.88 -9.55
C GLU A 142 19.61 8.43 -9.07
N TRP A 143 19.13 8.16 -7.85
CA TRP A 143 19.06 6.80 -7.30
C TRP A 143 18.14 5.89 -8.11
N ILE A 144 16.99 6.40 -8.56
CA ILE A 144 16.07 5.63 -9.41
C ILE A 144 16.67 5.38 -10.79
N ALA A 145 17.37 6.35 -11.37
CA ALA A 145 18.07 6.20 -12.64
C ALA A 145 19.16 5.11 -12.54
N GLN A 146 19.96 5.13 -11.47
CA GLN A 146 20.96 4.09 -11.19
C GLN A 146 20.32 2.72 -11.02
N LYS A 147 19.25 2.60 -10.21
CA LYS A 147 18.53 1.33 -10.02
C LYS A 147 17.89 0.81 -11.30
N LYS A 148 17.39 1.70 -12.15
CA LYS A 148 16.83 1.34 -13.46
C LYS A 148 17.91 0.85 -14.41
N ALA A 149 19.08 1.47 -14.42
CA ALA A 149 20.23 1.02 -15.21
C ALA A 149 20.72 -0.37 -14.74
N GLU A 150 20.91 -0.56 -13.43
CA GLU A 150 21.29 -1.85 -12.82
C GLU A 150 20.28 -2.96 -13.19
N LYS A 151 18.98 -2.66 -13.09
CA LYS A 151 17.92 -3.61 -13.46
C LYS A 151 17.89 -3.91 -14.96
N ALA A 152 18.12 -2.91 -15.81
CA ALA A 152 18.18 -3.11 -17.26
C ALA A 152 19.37 -4.01 -17.66
N GLU A 153 20.51 -3.83 -17.00
CA GLU A 153 21.71 -4.64 -17.21
C GLU A 153 21.52 -6.08 -16.72
N LYS A 154 20.90 -6.26 -15.54
CA LYS A 154 20.50 -7.58 -15.03
C LYS A 154 19.51 -8.31 -15.94
N THR A 155 18.60 -7.56 -16.57
CA THR A 155 17.63 -8.14 -17.52
C THR A 155 18.31 -8.53 -18.84
N ARG A 156 19.24 -7.70 -19.34
CA ARG A 156 20.03 -8.01 -20.56
C ARG A 156 20.92 -9.24 -20.38
N THR A 157 21.60 -9.34 -19.25
CA THR A 157 22.43 -10.50 -18.91
C THR A 157 21.60 -11.77 -18.72
N ALA A 158 20.41 -11.68 -18.12
CA ALA A 158 19.48 -12.81 -18.02
C ALA A 158 18.94 -13.26 -19.39
N SER A 159 18.69 -12.33 -20.33
CA SER A 159 18.24 -12.68 -21.68
C SER A 159 19.35 -13.25 -22.58
N ALA A 160 20.62 -12.87 -22.34
CA ALA A 160 21.76 -13.39 -23.11
C ALA A 160 22.16 -14.82 -22.69
N GLY A 161 21.91 -15.20 -21.42
CA GLY A 161 22.19 -16.56 -20.93
C GLY A 161 21.22 -17.65 -21.42
N ALA A 162 20.08 -17.28 -22.01
CA ALA A 162 19.07 -18.24 -22.50
C ALA A 162 19.23 -18.60 -23.99
N ALA A 163 20.11 -17.92 -24.75
CA ALA A 163 20.30 -18.11 -26.19
C ALA A 163 21.57 -18.89 -26.56
N GLY A 164 22.30 -19.42 -25.57
CA GLY A 164 23.58 -20.10 -25.76
C GLY A 164 23.59 -21.54 -25.25
N ALA A 165 22.66 -22.38 -25.70
CA ALA A 165 22.80 -23.83 -25.63
C ALA A 165 22.99 -24.36 -27.06
N PRO A 166 24.22 -24.67 -27.49
CA PRO A 166 24.45 -25.30 -28.79
C PRO A 166 23.91 -26.74 -28.76
N ASP A 167 23.03 -27.01 -29.71
CA ASP A 167 22.48 -28.32 -30.05
C ASP A 167 23.60 -29.19 -30.67
N GLU A 168 24.38 -29.87 -29.83
CA GLU A 168 25.21 -31.01 -30.24
C GLU A 168 24.55 -32.29 -29.74
N ALA A 169 23.69 -32.90 -30.57
CA ALA A 169 23.47 -34.35 -30.60
C ALA A 169 22.55 -34.76 -31.76
N ALA A 170 23.12 -35.18 -32.90
CA ALA A 170 22.67 -36.37 -33.66
C ALA A 170 23.40 -36.45 -35.02
N GLY A 171 24.46 -37.26 -35.07
CA GLY A 171 25.04 -37.81 -36.28
C GLY A 171 25.38 -39.27 -36.02
#